data_AF-A0A1Y1JLD7-F1
#
_entry.id   AF-A0A1Y1JLD7-F1
#
_cell.length_a   1.000
_cell.length_b   1.000
_cell.length_c   1.000
_cell.angle_alpha   90.00
_cell.angle_beta   90.00
_cell.angle_gamma   90.00
#
_symmetry.space_group_name_H-M   'P 1'
#
loop_
_entity.id
_entity.type
_entity.pdbx_description
1 polymer ?
#
loop_
_entity_poly.entity_id
_entity_poly.type
_entity_poly.pdbx_seq_one_letter_code
_entity_poly.pdbx_strand_id
1 'polypeptide(L)'
;MHKSQSIENKTVLVEEVVRDFDKNEVFEEITAKFTWEQDVERSWNLLVENNGILQHISQENFQEKSKQKYKKNQVCSLRKGIFRHIIILFDMSSSMKERDFKPDRINVALECVETFLTNFFFKNPVGHVGVVALKNSAAKLIQPLTSNIDDITNALLKERIAGLQGSPSLQQGLEIAHELLIDIPLYGTKEILIMYGSIRTCDKKNILNILELIIKNNIYVNCISIAPEMHILKHICEKTNGLYKICTTKNSLINETNNLTETPLWMNGMEPQLIHICFPIKKKISTQIMCSCHNSLNTDTYICNFCNSYTCKIPSKCKVCGIHLISMHDLSHITNNLQGSPLFIEMKNENNIYDKCSACNKQLYDKVSQCTKCKNIFCLGCDIYIHEDLNQCPFCLIHDT
;
A
#
# COMPACT_ATOMS: atom_id res chain seq x y z
N MET A 1 66.37 -53.44 -29.71
CA MET A 1 67.10 -52.69 -28.67
C MET A 1 66.14 -52.43 -27.51
N HIS A 2 66.55 -52.81 -26.31
CA HIS A 2 65.76 -52.88 -25.08
C HIS A 2 64.93 -51.62 -24.74
N LYS A 3 63.70 -51.83 -24.23
CA LYS A 3 63.37 -51.51 -22.81
C LYS A 3 62.05 -52.15 -22.35
N SER A 4 62.14 -52.66 -21.13
CA SER A 4 61.20 -53.32 -20.22
C SER A 4 59.83 -52.66 -20.05
N GLN A 5 58.78 -53.48 -19.98
CA GLN A 5 57.60 -53.20 -19.15
C GLN A 5 57.44 -54.36 -18.16
N SER A 6 57.69 -54.03 -16.90
CA SER A 6 57.50 -54.86 -15.73
C SER A 6 56.02 -55.16 -15.51
N ILE A 7 55.71 -56.44 -15.32
CA ILE A 7 54.43 -56.90 -14.78
C ILE A 7 54.44 -56.56 -13.29
N GLU A 8 53.76 -55.48 -12.91
CA GLU A 8 53.41 -55.24 -11.51
C GLU A 8 52.07 -55.95 -11.23
N ASN A 9 52.17 -57.07 -10.53
CA ASN A 9 51.03 -57.65 -9.81
C ASN A 9 50.56 -56.62 -8.78
N LYS A 10 49.54 -55.84 -9.11
CA LYS A 10 48.79 -55.08 -8.10
C LYS A 10 48.09 -56.10 -7.20
N THR A 11 48.61 -56.24 -5.99
CA THR A 11 47.86 -56.80 -4.87
C THR A 11 46.63 -55.91 -4.68
N VAL A 12 45.48 -56.36 -5.16
CA VAL A 12 44.20 -55.73 -4.82
C VAL A 12 44.03 -55.96 -3.32
N LEU A 13 44.20 -54.89 -2.54
CA LEU A 13 43.97 -54.94 -1.11
C LEU A 13 42.49 -55.25 -0.90
N VAL A 14 42.21 -56.27 -0.09
CA VAL A 14 40.83 -56.61 0.32
C VAL A 14 40.11 -55.37 0.86
N GLU A 15 40.84 -54.44 1.47
CA GLU A 15 40.37 -53.15 1.95
C GLU A 15 39.86 -52.19 0.86
N GLU A 16 40.35 -52.27 -0.38
CA GLU A 16 39.86 -51.43 -1.49
C GLU A 16 38.55 -51.98 -2.06
N VAL A 17 38.40 -53.31 -2.13
CA VAL A 17 37.15 -53.97 -2.56
C VAL A 17 36.07 -53.80 -1.51
N VAL A 18 36.41 -53.89 -0.21
CA VAL A 18 35.47 -53.63 0.89
C VAL A 18 35.02 -52.17 0.91
N ARG A 19 35.91 -51.21 0.63
CA ARG A 19 35.53 -49.77 0.54
C ARG A 19 34.62 -49.45 -0.64
N ASP A 20 34.71 -50.17 -1.74
CA ASP A 20 33.81 -49.98 -2.89
C ASP A 20 32.49 -50.76 -2.74
N PHE A 21 32.46 -51.86 -1.98
CA PHE A 21 31.21 -52.50 -1.55
C PHE A 21 30.45 -51.67 -0.51
N ASP A 22 31.12 -51.13 0.50
CA ASP A 22 30.51 -50.28 1.55
C ASP A 22 29.92 -48.98 0.97
N LYS A 23 30.53 -48.41 -0.08
CA LYS A 23 29.99 -47.20 -0.74
C LYS A 23 28.72 -47.47 -1.54
N ASN A 24 28.57 -48.66 -2.11
CA ASN A 24 27.40 -49.00 -2.91
C ASN A 24 26.20 -49.38 -2.01
N GLU A 25 26.43 -50.07 -0.89
CA GLU A 25 25.36 -50.34 0.10
C GLU A 25 24.86 -49.04 0.76
N VAL A 26 25.76 -48.10 1.10
CA VAL A 26 25.37 -46.80 1.66
C VAL A 26 24.61 -45.93 0.65
N PHE A 27 24.90 -46.05 -0.65
CA PHE A 27 24.17 -45.29 -1.68
C PHE A 27 22.76 -45.87 -1.91
N GLU A 28 22.59 -47.19 -1.88
CA GLU A 28 21.27 -47.83 -1.98
C GLU A 28 20.39 -47.51 -0.75
N GLU A 29 20.94 -47.49 0.47
CA GLU A 29 20.20 -47.12 1.69
C GLU A 29 19.76 -45.64 1.72
N ILE A 30 20.54 -44.72 1.14
CA ILE A 30 20.17 -43.29 1.08
C ILE A 30 19.10 -43.03 0.02
N THR A 31 19.10 -43.80 -1.09
CA THR A 31 18.06 -43.70 -2.13
C THR A 31 16.76 -44.43 -1.78
N ALA A 32 16.76 -45.31 -0.77
CA ALA A 32 15.59 -46.06 -0.33
C ALA A 32 14.77 -45.35 0.77
N LYS A 33 15.19 -44.18 1.25
CA LYS A 33 14.38 -43.38 2.16
C LYS A 33 13.42 -42.51 1.37
N PHE A 34 12.14 -42.69 1.60
CA PHE A 34 11.16 -41.77 1.05
C PHE A 34 11.40 -40.36 1.60
N THR A 35 11.00 -39.32 0.88
CA THR A 35 11.17 -37.90 1.30
C THR A 35 10.60 -37.55 2.68
N TRP A 36 9.77 -38.40 3.28
CA TRP A 36 9.20 -38.27 4.65
C TRP A 36 9.97 -39.06 5.72
N GLU A 37 10.96 -39.87 5.33
CA GLU A 37 11.89 -40.62 6.19
C GLU A 37 13.26 -39.92 6.31
N GLN A 38 13.46 -38.81 5.58
CA GLN A 38 14.58 -37.91 5.84
C GLN A 38 14.34 -37.18 7.16
N ASP A 39 15.35 -37.18 8.03
CA ASP A 39 15.36 -36.30 9.21
C ASP A 39 15.13 -34.87 8.70
N VAL A 40 14.03 -34.26 9.13
CA VAL A 40 13.70 -32.88 8.77
C VAL A 40 14.90 -32.02 9.17
N GLU A 41 15.66 -31.54 8.18
CA GLU A 41 16.71 -30.56 8.42
C GLU A 41 16.04 -29.39 9.16
N ARG A 42 16.42 -29.23 10.43
CA ARG A 42 15.79 -28.27 11.31
C ARG A 42 16.06 -26.89 10.72
N SER A 43 15.01 -26.17 10.33
CA SER A 43 15.09 -24.82 9.76
C SER A 43 15.89 -23.84 10.63
N TRP A 44 16.02 -24.13 11.92
CA TRP A 44 16.85 -23.40 12.89
C TRP A 44 18.37 -23.52 12.65
N ASN A 45 18.83 -24.54 11.92
CA ASN A 45 20.24 -24.71 11.56
C ASN A 45 20.72 -23.64 10.55
N LEU A 46 19.80 -22.96 9.87
CA LEU A 46 20.07 -21.88 8.91
C LEU A 46 20.08 -20.49 9.57
N LEU A 47 19.87 -20.42 10.88
CA LEU A 47 19.94 -19.18 11.65
C LEU A 47 21.38 -18.92 12.05
N VAL A 48 21.91 -17.76 11.69
CA VAL A 48 23.24 -17.29 12.12
C VAL A 48 23.04 -16.24 13.19
N GLU A 49 23.81 -16.35 14.28
CA GLU A 49 23.77 -15.38 15.37
C GLU A 49 24.64 -14.16 15.03
N ASN A 50 24.01 -13.02 14.79
CA ASN A 50 24.70 -11.74 14.62
C ASN A 50 24.39 -10.86 15.84
N ASN A 51 25.41 -10.55 16.63
CA ASN A 51 25.33 -9.65 17.80
C ASN A 51 24.23 -10.04 18.81
N GLY A 52 24.11 -11.33 19.14
CA GLY A 52 23.14 -11.85 20.11
C GLY A 52 21.70 -11.92 19.60
N ILE A 53 21.48 -11.78 18.29
CA ILE A 53 20.18 -11.93 17.64
C ILE A 53 20.30 -12.97 16.52
N LEU A 54 19.47 -14.01 16.57
CA LEU A 54 19.37 -15.03 15.52
C LEU A 54 18.69 -14.42 14.27
N GLN A 55 19.41 -14.38 13.15
CA GLN A 55 18.90 -13.89 11.88
C GLN A 55 18.91 -15.02 10.84
N HIS A 56 17.85 -15.07 10.03
CA HIS A 56 17.79 -15.95 8.86
C HIS A 56 18.47 -15.24 7.68
N ILE A 57 19.33 -15.94 6.95
CA ILE A 57 20.20 -15.40 5.87
C ILE A 57 19.41 -14.58 4.81
N SER A 58 18.10 -14.82 4.65
CA SER A 58 17.24 -14.13 3.67
C SER A 58 16.64 -12.79 4.12
N GLN A 59 16.89 -12.31 5.35
CA GLN A 59 16.28 -11.07 5.87
C GLN A 59 16.93 -9.76 5.36
N GLU A 60 18.08 -9.81 4.70
CA GLU A 60 18.70 -8.63 4.06
C GLU A 60 17.82 -8.01 2.94
N ASN A 61 16.83 -8.76 2.44
CA ASN A 61 15.95 -8.35 1.34
C ASN A 61 14.99 -7.19 1.66
N PHE A 62 14.75 -6.83 2.93
CA PHE A 62 13.79 -5.75 3.24
C PHE A 62 14.34 -4.37 2.84
N GLN A 63 15.64 -4.15 3.02
CA GLN A 63 16.31 -2.90 2.66
C GLN A 63 16.43 -2.71 1.15
N GLU A 64 16.49 -3.79 0.36
CA GLU A 64 16.52 -3.72 -1.10
C GLU A 64 15.14 -3.43 -1.69
N LYS A 65 14.07 -3.91 -1.04
CA LYS A 65 12.68 -3.68 -1.48
C LYS A 65 12.22 -2.22 -1.31
N SER A 66 12.61 -1.53 -0.23
CA SER A 66 12.34 -0.10 -0.08
C SER A 66 13.06 0.72 -1.15
N LYS A 67 14.25 0.30 -1.59
CA LYS A 67 15.02 0.96 -2.64
C LYS A 67 14.42 0.82 -4.04
N GLN A 68 13.82 -0.33 -4.36
CA GLN A 68 13.12 -0.52 -5.62
C GLN A 68 11.88 0.38 -5.76
N LYS A 69 11.27 0.80 -4.65
CA LYS A 69 10.17 1.79 -4.65
C LYS A 69 10.63 3.15 -5.18
N TYR A 70 11.76 3.69 -4.71
CA TYR A 70 12.26 5.00 -5.15
C TYR A 70 12.61 5.03 -6.64
N LYS A 71 13.12 3.92 -7.19
CA LYS A 71 13.38 3.77 -8.63
C LYS A 71 12.10 3.69 -9.48
N LYS A 72 10.97 3.21 -8.93
CA LYS A 72 9.68 3.16 -9.65
C LYS A 72 8.97 4.50 -9.67
N ASN A 73 9.07 5.30 -8.60
CA ASN A 73 8.48 6.64 -8.50
C ASN A 73 9.17 7.66 -9.43
N GLN A 74 10.23 7.22 -10.11
CA GLN A 74 11.12 7.99 -10.97
C GLN A 74 10.58 8.25 -12.38
N VAL A 75 9.65 7.41 -12.86
CA VAL A 75 9.21 7.54 -14.25
C VAL A 75 8.00 8.47 -14.28
N CYS A 76 8.35 9.73 -14.53
CA CYS A 76 7.62 10.68 -15.35
C CYS A 76 6.93 11.80 -14.55
N SER A 77 7.26 13.05 -14.92
CA SER A 77 6.54 14.28 -14.60
C SER A 77 5.17 14.28 -15.30
N LEU A 78 4.41 13.21 -15.06
CA LEU A 78 3.07 13.05 -15.57
C LEU A 78 2.14 13.78 -14.64
N ARG A 79 1.10 14.30 -15.27
CA ARG A 79 -0.04 14.87 -14.59
C ARG A 79 -0.57 13.85 -13.56
N LYS A 80 -0.90 14.32 -12.36
CA LYS A 80 -1.42 13.51 -11.26
C LYS A 80 -2.90 13.86 -11.01
N GLY A 81 -3.68 12.88 -10.53
CA GLY A 81 -5.07 13.09 -10.14
C GLY A 81 -5.18 13.57 -8.70
N ILE A 82 -5.33 14.89 -8.49
CA ILE A 82 -5.36 15.50 -7.15
C ILE A 82 -6.68 15.20 -6.43
N PHE A 83 -7.81 15.35 -7.12
CA PHE A 83 -9.13 15.06 -6.56
C PHE A 83 -9.39 13.57 -6.64
N ARG A 84 -9.27 12.89 -5.49
CA ARG A 84 -9.44 11.45 -5.42
C ARG A 84 -10.76 11.05 -4.78
N HIS A 85 -11.45 10.11 -5.41
CA HIS A 85 -12.66 9.52 -4.89
C HIS A 85 -12.49 8.01 -4.83
N ILE A 86 -12.35 7.49 -3.61
CA ILE A 86 -12.12 6.07 -3.35
C ILE A 86 -13.37 5.49 -2.69
N ILE A 87 -13.89 4.41 -3.25
CA ILE A 87 -14.90 3.59 -2.57
C ILE A 87 -14.25 2.30 -2.10
N ILE A 88 -14.26 2.09 -0.79
CA ILE A 88 -13.75 0.87 -0.16
C ILE A 88 -14.89 -0.14 -0.10
N LEU A 89 -14.78 -1.21 -0.88
CA LEU A 89 -15.61 -2.41 -0.71
C LEU A 89 -14.95 -3.27 0.35
N PHE A 90 -15.61 -3.39 1.50
CA PHE A 90 -15.07 -4.09 2.65
C PHE A 90 -15.84 -5.39 2.88
N ASP A 91 -15.12 -6.51 2.82
CA ASP A 91 -15.68 -7.82 3.14
C ASP A 91 -16.01 -7.92 4.63
N MET A 92 -17.30 -8.06 4.96
CA MET A 92 -17.83 -8.26 6.32
C MET A 92 -18.50 -9.65 6.46
N SER A 93 -18.07 -10.62 5.65
CA SER A 93 -18.60 -11.99 5.63
C SER A 93 -18.11 -12.85 6.79
N SER A 94 -18.67 -14.06 6.93
CA SER A 94 -18.25 -15.02 7.95
C SER A 94 -16.78 -15.43 7.85
N SER A 95 -16.18 -15.40 6.65
CA SER A 95 -14.77 -15.73 6.41
C SER A 95 -13.81 -14.78 7.13
N MET A 96 -14.26 -13.57 7.47
CA MET A 96 -13.45 -12.57 8.19
C MET A 96 -13.30 -12.86 9.69
N LYS A 97 -14.00 -13.87 10.21
CA LYS A 97 -13.82 -14.40 11.57
C LYS A 97 -12.66 -15.39 11.71
N GLU A 98 -12.08 -15.82 10.59
CA GLU A 98 -10.95 -16.76 10.61
C GLU A 98 -9.71 -16.12 11.24
N ARG A 99 -8.86 -16.95 11.85
CA ARG A 99 -7.74 -16.54 12.72
C ARG A 99 -6.36 -16.64 12.06
N ASP A 100 -6.32 -16.57 10.73
CA ASP A 100 -5.06 -16.55 9.96
C ASP A 100 -4.20 -15.35 10.34
N PHE A 101 -4.86 -14.21 10.55
CA PHE A 101 -4.29 -13.05 11.20
C PHE A 101 -4.71 -13.01 12.66
N LYS A 102 -3.77 -12.72 13.55
CA LYS A 102 -4.05 -12.54 14.97
C LYS A 102 -4.52 -11.10 15.25
N PRO A 103 -5.60 -10.88 16.02
CA PRO A 103 -6.48 -11.89 16.62
C PRO A 103 -7.46 -12.55 15.63
N ASP A 104 -8.06 -11.81 14.71
CA ASP A 104 -8.90 -12.32 13.61
C ASP A 104 -8.67 -11.44 12.36
N ARG A 105 -9.00 -11.95 11.16
CA ARG A 105 -8.84 -11.20 9.88
C ARG A 105 -9.51 -9.82 9.89
N ILE A 106 -10.73 -9.72 10.45
CA ILE A 106 -11.47 -8.46 10.54
C ILE A 106 -10.70 -7.37 11.31
N ASN A 107 -10.08 -7.73 12.44
CA ASN A 107 -9.45 -6.75 13.31
C ASN A 107 -8.19 -6.18 12.65
N VAL A 108 -7.43 -7.04 11.98
CA VAL A 108 -6.26 -6.62 11.19
C VAL A 108 -6.66 -5.80 9.98
N ALA A 109 -7.76 -6.17 9.29
CA ALA A 109 -8.28 -5.41 8.18
C ALA A 109 -8.77 -4.01 8.59
N LEU A 110 -9.44 -3.88 9.74
CA LEU A 110 -9.88 -2.60 10.29
C LEU A 110 -8.71 -1.71 10.70
N GLU A 111 -7.73 -2.25 11.43
CA GLU A 111 -6.51 -1.51 11.80
C GLU A 111 -5.74 -1.03 10.56
N CYS A 112 -5.69 -1.87 9.52
CA CYS A 112 -5.09 -1.52 8.24
C CYS A 112 -5.84 -0.39 7.54
N VAL A 113 -7.18 -0.42 7.53
CA VAL A 113 -8.00 0.66 6.96
C VAL A 113 -7.85 1.94 7.77
N GLU A 114 -7.80 1.89 9.09
CA GLU A 114 -7.55 3.07 9.93
C GLU A 114 -6.21 3.74 9.60
N THR A 115 -5.14 2.94 9.51
CA THR A 115 -3.80 3.40 9.12
C THR A 115 -3.78 3.91 7.69
N PHE A 116 -4.51 3.27 6.78
CA PHE A 116 -4.67 3.71 5.41
C PHE A 116 -5.37 5.07 5.35
N LEU A 117 -6.46 5.28 6.09
CA LEU A 117 -7.22 6.53 6.08
C LEU A 117 -6.38 7.70 6.60
N THR A 118 -5.65 7.52 7.71
CA THR A 118 -4.77 8.56 8.25
C THR A 118 -3.69 8.96 7.24
N ASN A 119 -3.00 7.97 6.65
CA ASN A 119 -1.98 8.21 5.63
C ASN A 119 -2.56 8.79 4.33
N PHE A 120 -3.74 8.33 3.93
CA PHE A 120 -4.43 8.78 2.72
C PHE A 120 -4.82 10.25 2.81
N PHE A 121 -5.47 10.68 3.90
CA PHE A 121 -5.87 12.08 4.08
C PHE A 121 -4.68 13.01 4.35
N PHE A 122 -3.61 12.51 4.97
CA PHE A 122 -2.36 13.26 5.10
C PHE A 122 -1.74 13.56 3.73
N LYS A 123 -1.72 12.57 2.82
CA LYS A 123 -1.19 12.74 1.47
C LYS A 123 -2.15 13.47 0.53
N ASN A 124 -3.45 13.24 0.68
CA ASN A 124 -4.52 13.69 -0.21
C ASN A 124 -5.64 14.38 0.61
N PRO A 125 -5.45 15.62 1.09
CA PRO A 125 -6.43 16.27 1.95
C PRO A 125 -7.78 16.50 1.24
N VAL A 126 -7.80 16.69 -0.08
CA VAL A 126 -9.05 16.86 -0.86
C VAL A 126 -9.70 15.53 -1.29
N GLY A 127 -9.14 14.41 -0.85
CA GLY A 127 -9.69 13.09 -1.09
C GLY A 127 -11.06 12.91 -0.44
N HIS A 128 -11.89 12.06 -1.03
CA HIS A 128 -13.14 11.60 -0.44
C HIS A 128 -13.14 10.08 -0.44
N VAL A 129 -13.56 9.50 0.69
CA VAL A 129 -13.65 8.05 0.87
C VAL A 129 -15.08 7.67 1.20
N GLY A 130 -15.59 6.66 0.53
CA GLY A 130 -16.86 6.00 0.84
C GLY A 130 -16.62 4.54 1.23
N VAL A 131 -17.52 3.95 1.99
CA VAL A 131 -17.38 2.56 2.45
C VAL A 131 -18.67 1.77 2.23
N VAL A 132 -18.53 0.62 1.61
CA VAL A 132 -19.62 -0.34 1.36
C VAL A 132 -19.24 -1.67 2.01
N ALA A 133 -20.14 -2.22 2.84
CA ALA A 133 -19.96 -3.54 3.43
C ALA A 133 -20.55 -4.61 2.52
N LEU A 134 -19.81 -5.70 2.35
CA LEU A 134 -20.29 -6.92 1.71
C LEU A 134 -20.66 -7.93 2.80
N LYS A 135 -21.96 -8.20 2.97
CA LYS A 135 -22.48 -9.06 4.04
C LYS A 135 -23.81 -9.70 3.63
N ASN A 136 -24.08 -10.92 4.08
CA ASN A 136 -25.37 -11.61 3.86
C ASN A 136 -25.80 -11.74 2.38
N SER A 137 -24.86 -12.04 1.48
CA SER A 137 -25.09 -12.11 0.02
C SER A 137 -25.69 -10.83 -0.55
N ALA A 138 -25.39 -9.69 0.09
CA ALA A 138 -25.80 -8.36 -0.32
C ALA A 138 -24.67 -7.37 -0.05
N ALA A 139 -24.82 -6.18 -0.61
CA ALA A 139 -23.95 -5.04 -0.31
C ALA A 139 -24.77 -3.91 0.30
N LYS A 140 -24.21 -3.25 1.32
CA LYS A 140 -24.84 -2.13 2.03
C LYS A 140 -23.88 -0.95 2.05
N LEU A 141 -24.35 0.22 1.63
CA LEU A 141 -23.61 1.47 1.81
C LEU A 141 -23.58 1.82 3.31
N ILE A 142 -22.39 1.78 3.90
CA ILE A 142 -22.18 2.09 5.32
C ILE A 142 -22.01 3.60 5.47
N GLN A 143 -21.14 4.18 4.65
CA GLN A 143 -20.75 5.58 4.71
C GLN A 143 -20.67 6.15 3.29
N PRO A 144 -21.43 7.21 2.96
CA PRO A 144 -21.27 7.91 1.69
C PRO A 144 -19.92 8.61 1.61
N LEU A 145 -19.55 9.11 0.43
CA LEU A 145 -18.28 9.83 0.21
C LEU A 145 -18.11 11.00 1.18
N THR A 146 -17.14 10.89 2.09
CA THR A 146 -16.77 11.92 3.07
C THR A 146 -15.26 12.09 3.16
N SER A 147 -14.83 13.23 3.69
CA SER A 147 -13.41 13.52 3.99
C SER A 147 -13.10 13.42 5.49
N ASN A 148 -14.08 13.04 6.31
CA ASN A 148 -13.93 12.95 7.76
C ASN A 148 -13.62 11.50 8.17
N ILE A 149 -12.47 11.30 8.81
CA ILE A 149 -11.99 9.99 9.27
C ILE A 149 -12.94 9.42 10.34
N ASP A 150 -13.35 10.24 11.29
CA ASP A 150 -14.16 9.81 12.44
C ASP A 150 -15.50 9.21 12.01
N ASP A 151 -16.12 9.74 10.96
CA ASP A 151 -17.39 9.23 10.47
C ASP A 151 -17.22 7.83 9.88
N ILE A 152 -16.12 7.63 9.12
CA ILE A 152 -15.79 6.35 8.49
C ILE A 152 -15.45 5.29 9.55
N THR A 153 -14.59 5.63 10.51
CA THR A 153 -14.18 4.70 11.58
C THR A 153 -15.37 4.32 12.47
N ASN A 154 -16.18 5.28 12.87
CA ASN A 154 -17.40 5.01 13.65
C ASN A 154 -18.39 4.13 12.88
N ALA A 155 -18.53 4.32 11.57
CA ALA A 155 -19.44 3.52 10.76
C ALA A 155 -18.92 2.08 10.58
N LEU A 156 -17.62 1.89 10.39
CA LEU A 156 -16.98 0.57 10.38
C LEU A 156 -17.13 -0.17 11.74
N LEU A 157 -16.95 0.54 12.86
CA LEU A 157 -17.12 -0.02 14.20
C LEU A 157 -18.57 -0.43 14.46
N LYS A 158 -19.55 0.36 14.02
CA LYS A 158 -20.98 0.00 14.11
C LYS A 158 -21.28 -1.30 13.36
N GLU A 159 -20.75 -1.47 12.16
CA GLU A 159 -20.96 -2.67 11.35
C GLU A 159 -20.24 -3.89 11.93
N ARG A 160 -19.08 -3.71 12.56
CA ARG A 160 -18.42 -4.75 13.35
C ARG A 160 -19.32 -5.25 14.48
N ILE A 161 -19.96 -4.34 15.23
CA ILE A 161 -20.88 -4.68 16.34
C ILE A 161 -22.12 -5.42 15.81
N ALA A 162 -22.63 -5.04 14.63
CA ALA A 162 -23.72 -5.75 13.96
C ALA A 162 -23.37 -7.20 13.53
N GLY A 163 -22.10 -7.60 13.66
CA GLY A 163 -21.60 -8.97 13.52
C GLY A 163 -21.31 -9.39 12.07
N LEU A 164 -20.30 -10.24 11.88
CA LEU A 164 -19.89 -10.75 10.57
C LEU A 164 -20.67 -12.03 10.23
N GLN A 165 -21.51 -12.01 9.19
CA GLN A 165 -22.36 -13.14 8.81
C GLN A 165 -22.55 -13.22 7.29
N GLY A 166 -22.90 -14.43 6.82
CA GLY A 166 -23.17 -14.71 5.42
C GLY A 166 -21.93 -14.65 4.52
N SER A 167 -22.16 -14.65 3.21
CA SER A 167 -21.16 -14.49 2.16
C SER A 167 -21.15 -13.06 1.60
N PRO A 168 -20.05 -12.63 0.97
CA PRO A 168 -19.99 -11.33 0.30
C PRO A 168 -20.71 -11.38 -1.07
N SER A 169 -21.21 -10.24 -1.54
CA SER A 169 -21.71 -10.06 -2.92
C SER A 169 -20.93 -8.94 -3.61
N LEU A 170 -19.98 -9.31 -4.47
CA LEU A 170 -19.18 -8.36 -5.25
C LEU A 170 -20.02 -7.60 -6.28
N GLN A 171 -20.98 -8.27 -6.92
CA GLN A 171 -21.85 -7.67 -7.92
C GLN A 171 -22.57 -6.45 -7.35
N GLN A 172 -23.30 -6.62 -6.25
CA GLN A 172 -24.07 -5.53 -5.66
C GLN A 172 -23.16 -4.44 -5.07
N GLY A 173 -21.99 -4.82 -4.56
CA GLY A 173 -20.98 -3.86 -4.10
C GLY A 173 -20.47 -2.96 -5.23
N LEU A 174 -20.19 -3.55 -6.38
CA LEU A 174 -19.76 -2.84 -7.58
C LEU A 174 -20.87 -1.98 -8.20
N GLU A 175 -22.13 -2.42 -8.15
CA GLU A 175 -23.29 -1.62 -8.57
C GLU A 175 -23.41 -0.35 -7.71
N ILE A 176 -23.39 -0.48 -6.38
CA ILE A 176 -23.46 0.68 -5.46
C ILE A 176 -22.25 1.61 -5.67
N ALA A 177 -21.06 1.05 -5.86
CA ALA A 177 -19.87 1.86 -6.10
C ALA A 177 -19.96 2.61 -7.45
N HIS A 178 -20.45 1.95 -8.50
CA HIS A 178 -20.68 2.57 -9.80
C HIS A 178 -21.66 3.74 -9.74
N GLU A 179 -22.80 3.56 -9.07
CA GLU A 179 -23.81 4.61 -8.87
C GLU A 179 -23.24 5.83 -8.14
N LEU A 180 -22.39 5.64 -7.12
CA LEU A 180 -21.76 6.75 -6.40
C LEU A 180 -20.66 7.46 -7.20
N LEU A 181 -19.97 6.74 -8.09
CA LEU A 181 -18.86 7.28 -8.89
C LEU A 181 -19.33 7.95 -10.19
N ILE A 182 -20.56 7.68 -10.66
CA ILE A 182 -21.06 8.26 -11.91
C ILE A 182 -21.24 9.78 -11.80
N ASP A 183 -21.72 10.26 -10.65
CA ASP A 183 -21.97 11.66 -10.34
C ASP A 183 -20.70 12.50 -10.15
N ILE A 184 -19.54 11.83 -10.11
CA ILE A 184 -18.26 12.47 -9.87
C ILE A 184 -17.77 13.14 -11.16
N PRO A 185 -17.33 14.42 -11.08
CA PRO A 185 -16.86 15.16 -12.24
C PRO A 185 -15.60 14.54 -12.85
N LEU A 186 -15.38 14.79 -14.15
CA LEU A 186 -14.32 14.19 -14.95
C LEU A 186 -12.89 14.59 -14.52
N TYR A 187 -12.73 15.66 -13.75
CA TYR A 187 -11.43 16.06 -13.20
C TYR A 187 -11.01 15.25 -11.97
N GLY A 188 -11.91 14.43 -11.41
CA GLY A 188 -11.65 13.58 -10.25
C GLY A 188 -11.35 12.13 -10.65
N THR A 189 -10.45 11.48 -9.92
CA THR A 189 -10.19 10.05 -10.10
C THR A 189 -11.35 9.24 -9.52
N LYS A 190 -11.71 8.15 -10.21
CA LYS A 190 -12.77 7.22 -9.81
C LYS A 190 -12.14 5.87 -9.48
N GLU A 191 -12.02 5.59 -8.20
CA GLU A 191 -11.25 4.45 -7.71
C GLU A 191 -12.12 3.57 -6.80
N ILE A 192 -12.01 2.26 -6.96
CA ILE A 192 -12.61 1.26 -6.08
C ILE A 192 -11.48 0.46 -5.45
N LEU A 193 -11.47 0.36 -4.12
CA LEU A 193 -10.55 -0.48 -3.35
C LEU A 193 -11.33 -1.63 -2.72
N ILE A 194 -11.04 -2.86 -3.14
CA ILE A 194 -11.66 -4.06 -2.60
C ILE A 194 -10.72 -4.67 -1.55
N MET A 195 -11.17 -4.67 -0.30
CA MET A 195 -10.57 -5.40 0.81
C MET A 195 -11.30 -6.74 0.95
N TYR A 196 -10.72 -7.83 0.44
CA TYR A 196 -11.41 -9.10 0.30
C TYR A 196 -10.79 -10.22 1.15
N GLY A 197 -11.59 -10.96 1.91
CA GLY A 197 -11.12 -12.04 2.78
C GLY A 197 -11.83 -13.37 2.63
N SER A 198 -12.83 -13.47 1.76
CA SER A 198 -13.47 -14.73 1.39
C SER A 198 -12.83 -15.36 0.15
N ILE A 199 -13.18 -16.62 -0.14
CA ILE A 199 -12.74 -17.37 -1.33
C ILE A 199 -13.86 -17.43 -2.38
N ARG A 200 -15.10 -17.09 -1.97
CA ARG A 200 -16.30 -17.15 -2.80
C ARG A 200 -17.04 -15.83 -2.77
N THR A 201 -17.73 -15.51 -3.85
CA THR A 201 -18.72 -14.44 -3.93
C THR A 201 -20.08 -15.06 -4.22
N CYS A 202 -21.15 -14.49 -3.66
CA CYS A 202 -22.52 -14.93 -3.87
C CYS A 202 -23.33 -13.81 -4.50
N ASP A 203 -23.39 -13.81 -5.82
CA ASP A 203 -24.02 -12.76 -6.63
C ASP A 203 -25.33 -13.24 -7.27
N LYS A 204 -26.28 -12.32 -7.47
CA LYS A 204 -27.61 -12.63 -8.00
C LYS A 204 -27.65 -12.57 -9.53
N LYS A 205 -26.86 -11.69 -10.13
CA LYS A 205 -26.74 -11.46 -11.58
C LYS A 205 -25.30 -11.68 -12.04
N ASN A 206 -25.10 -11.63 -13.36
CA ASN A 206 -23.78 -11.73 -13.95
C ASN A 206 -22.92 -10.48 -13.65
N ILE A 207 -21.76 -10.70 -13.02
CA ILE A 207 -20.76 -9.67 -12.69
C ILE A 207 -20.18 -9.04 -13.96
N LEU A 208 -20.06 -9.80 -15.05
CA LEU A 208 -19.44 -9.33 -16.30
C LEU A 208 -20.18 -8.13 -16.91
N ASN A 209 -21.49 -8.06 -16.75
CA ASN A 209 -22.29 -6.94 -17.25
C ASN A 209 -21.93 -5.62 -16.52
N ILE A 210 -21.63 -5.70 -15.23
CA ILE A 210 -21.21 -4.53 -14.43
C ILE A 210 -19.76 -4.18 -14.74
N LEU A 211 -18.92 -5.18 -15.01
CA LEU A 211 -17.55 -4.95 -15.46
C LEU A 211 -17.52 -4.10 -16.74
N GLU A 212 -18.40 -4.38 -17.72
CA GLU A 212 -18.54 -3.55 -18.92
C GLU A 212 -18.93 -2.10 -18.60
N LEU A 213 -19.84 -1.88 -17.64
CA LEU A 213 -20.24 -0.55 -17.19
C LEU A 213 -19.11 0.22 -16.49
N ILE A 214 -18.31 -0.47 -15.68
CA ILE A 214 -17.15 0.09 -14.97
C ILE A 214 -16.07 0.51 -15.98
N ILE A 215 -15.79 -0.34 -16.98
CA ILE A 215 -14.83 -0.03 -18.05
C ILE A 215 -15.31 1.18 -18.85
N LYS A 216 -16.60 1.21 -19.23
CA LYS A 216 -17.19 2.34 -19.97
C LYS A 216 -17.03 3.68 -19.24
N ASN A 217 -17.10 3.66 -17.91
CA ASN A 217 -16.99 4.85 -17.07
C ASN A 217 -15.55 5.14 -16.59
N ASN A 218 -14.55 4.41 -17.10
CA ASN A 218 -13.12 4.55 -16.75
C ASN A 218 -12.85 4.48 -15.23
N ILE A 219 -13.55 3.59 -14.52
CA ILE A 219 -13.36 3.37 -13.08
C ILE A 219 -12.26 2.33 -12.87
N TYR A 220 -11.30 2.62 -12.00
CA TYR A 220 -10.18 1.73 -11.72
C TYR A 220 -10.48 0.92 -10.46
N VAL A 221 -10.25 -0.39 -10.52
CA VAL A 221 -10.53 -1.31 -9.41
C VAL A 221 -9.24 -1.93 -8.93
N ASN A 222 -8.83 -1.58 -7.71
CA ASN A 222 -7.71 -2.20 -7.00
C ASN A 222 -8.27 -3.18 -5.98
N CYS A 223 -7.67 -4.37 -5.87
CA CYS A 223 -8.09 -5.39 -4.93
C CYS A 223 -6.90 -5.88 -4.10
N ILE A 224 -7.08 -5.83 -2.79
CA ILE A 224 -6.17 -6.40 -1.81
C ILE A 224 -6.89 -7.57 -1.14
N SER A 225 -6.42 -8.78 -1.45
CA SER A 225 -6.98 -10.01 -0.91
C SER A 225 -6.13 -10.54 0.24
N ILE A 226 -6.81 -10.90 1.33
CA ILE A 226 -6.26 -11.68 2.45
C ILE A 226 -6.33 -13.18 2.12
N ALA A 227 -7.30 -13.58 1.30
CA ALA A 227 -7.52 -14.96 0.88
C ALA A 227 -6.69 -15.32 -0.37
N PRO A 228 -6.66 -16.60 -0.77
CA PRO A 228 -6.07 -17.03 -2.03
C PRO A 228 -6.65 -16.31 -3.27
N GLU A 229 -5.91 -16.39 -4.37
CA GLU A 229 -6.26 -15.74 -5.63
C GLU A 229 -7.65 -16.14 -6.14
N MET A 230 -8.51 -15.16 -6.37
CA MET A 230 -9.78 -15.35 -7.07
C MET A 230 -9.69 -14.89 -8.51
N HIS A 231 -9.91 -15.81 -9.45
CA HIS A 231 -9.86 -15.54 -10.88
C HIS A 231 -10.75 -14.36 -11.31
N ILE A 232 -11.97 -14.26 -10.76
CA ILE A 232 -12.91 -13.18 -11.08
C ILE A 232 -12.36 -11.81 -10.66
N LEU A 233 -11.82 -11.69 -9.44
CA LEU A 233 -11.27 -10.42 -8.94
C LEU A 233 -10.04 -10.00 -9.72
N LYS A 234 -9.16 -10.95 -10.06
CA LYS A 234 -8.01 -10.69 -10.93
C LYS A 234 -8.44 -10.20 -12.30
N HIS A 235 -9.42 -10.86 -12.91
CA HIS A 235 -9.95 -10.47 -14.21
C HIS A 235 -10.53 -9.04 -14.19
N ILE A 236 -11.25 -8.66 -13.13
CA ILE A 236 -11.78 -7.29 -12.95
C ILE A 236 -10.64 -6.27 -12.84
N CYS A 237 -9.61 -6.56 -12.05
CA CYS A 237 -8.46 -5.66 -11.88
C CYS A 237 -7.69 -5.49 -13.19
N GLU A 238 -7.38 -6.57 -13.90
CA GLU A 238 -6.67 -6.54 -15.19
C GLU A 238 -7.44 -5.75 -16.25
N LYS A 239 -8.77 -5.93 -16.31
CA LYS A 239 -9.62 -5.21 -17.26
C LYS A 239 -9.78 -3.72 -16.95
N THR A 240 -9.64 -3.32 -15.69
CA THR A 240 -9.78 -1.92 -15.23
C THR A 240 -8.43 -1.22 -15.03
N ASN A 241 -7.33 -1.81 -15.51
CA ASN A 241 -5.96 -1.32 -15.29
C ASN A 241 -5.61 -1.09 -13.81
N GLY A 242 -6.23 -1.87 -12.92
CA GLY A 242 -5.97 -1.85 -11.49
C GLY A 242 -5.02 -2.97 -11.06
N LEU A 243 -4.76 -3.01 -9.75
CA LEU A 243 -3.81 -3.94 -9.14
C LEU A 243 -4.56 -5.00 -8.32
N TYR A 244 -4.23 -6.27 -8.56
CA TYR A 244 -4.62 -7.38 -7.69
C TYR A 244 -3.42 -7.84 -6.87
N LYS A 245 -3.53 -7.78 -5.54
CA LYS A 245 -2.47 -8.17 -4.60
C LYS A 245 -2.98 -9.13 -3.54
N ILE A 246 -2.18 -10.15 -3.24
CA ILE A 246 -2.45 -11.14 -2.20
C ILE A 246 -1.51 -10.87 -1.04
N CYS A 247 -2.05 -10.75 0.17
CA CYS A 247 -1.30 -10.42 1.37
C CYS A 247 -1.29 -11.60 2.34
N THR A 248 -0.12 -12.18 2.57
CA THR A 248 0.07 -13.30 3.51
C THR A 248 0.37 -12.85 4.94
N THR A 249 0.94 -11.66 5.11
CA THR A 249 1.35 -11.11 6.41
C THR A 249 0.66 -9.77 6.67
N LYS A 250 0.46 -9.42 7.94
CA LYS A 250 -0.07 -8.11 8.36
C LYS A 250 0.77 -6.96 7.79
N ASN A 251 2.09 -7.09 7.82
CA ASN A 251 3.00 -6.07 7.29
C ASN A 251 2.87 -5.91 5.77
N SER A 252 2.68 -7.02 5.03
CA SER A 252 2.40 -6.95 3.59
C SER A 252 1.09 -6.22 3.32
N LEU A 253 0.05 -6.49 4.12
CA LEU A 253 -1.25 -5.84 3.98
C LEU A 253 -1.14 -4.32 4.17
N ILE A 254 -0.47 -3.89 5.25
CA ILE A 254 -0.24 -2.47 5.55
C ILE A 254 0.62 -1.80 4.48
N ASN A 255 1.65 -2.49 3.98
CA ASN A 255 2.50 -1.94 2.94
C ASN A 255 1.76 -1.75 1.62
N GLU A 256 0.96 -2.72 1.20
CA GLU A 256 0.20 -2.63 -0.06
C GLU A 256 -0.94 -1.61 0.03
N THR A 257 -1.63 -1.49 1.18
CA THR A 257 -2.60 -0.39 1.36
C THR A 257 -1.91 0.96 1.36
N ASN A 258 -0.74 1.09 2.02
CA ASN A 258 0.03 2.33 2.01
C ASN A 258 0.53 2.70 0.60
N ASN A 259 0.81 1.75 -0.27
CA ASN A 259 1.17 2.04 -1.67
C ASN A 259 0.04 2.78 -2.41
N LEU A 260 -1.21 2.42 -2.13
CA LEU A 260 -2.39 3.05 -2.74
C LEU A 260 -2.64 4.49 -2.24
N THR A 261 -1.98 4.92 -1.16
CA THR A 261 -2.09 6.29 -0.64
C THR A 261 -1.40 7.31 -1.54
N GLU A 262 -0.44 6.89 -2.36
CA GLU A 262 0.23 7.78 -3.30
C GLU A 262 -0.76 8.32 -4.34
N THR A 263 -0.60 9.59 -4.71
CA THR A 263 -1.44 10.21 -5.74
C THR A 263 -1.24 9.46 -7.07
N PRO A 264 -2.30 8.87 -7.65
CA PRO A 264 -2.17 8.14 -8.89
C PRO A 264 -1.83 9.10 -10.03
N LEU A 265 -1.23 8.52 -11.07
CA LEU A 265 -1.05 9.21 -12.34
C LEU A 265 -2.42 9.52 -12.96
N TRP A 266 -2.44 10.49 -13.87
CA TRP A 266 -3.62 10.85 -14.63
C TRP A 266 -4.22 9.63 -15.31
N MET A 267 -5.51 9.40 -15.06
CA MET A 267 -6.24 8.24 -15.56
C MET A 267 -6.87 8.55 -16.91
N ASN A 268 -7.14 7.49 -17.68
CA ASN A 268 -7.77 7.62 -18.99
C ASN A 268 -9.19 8.18 -18.84
N GLY A 269 -9.56 9.13 -19.68
CA GLY A 269 -10.90 9.76 -19.66
C GLY A 269 -11.06 10.92 -18.68
N MET A 270 -10.01 11.32 -17.97
CA MET A 270 -10.03 12.54 -17.16
C MET A 270 -9.78 13.79 -18.00
N GLU A 271 -10.45 14.89 -17.66
CA GLU A 271 -10.31 16.18 -18.35
C GLU A 271 -9.81 17.30 -17.41
N PRO A 272 -8.87 18.17 -17.87
CA PRO A 272 -8.53 19.41 -17.17
C PRO A 272 -9.74 20.31 -17.01
N GLN A 273 -10.10 20.63 -15.77
CA GLN A 273 -11.08 21.68 -15.50
C GLN A 273 -10.57 22.64 -14.42
N LEU A 274 -10.78 23.93 -14.64
CA LEU A 274 -10.59 24.95 -13.62
C LEU A 274 -11.80 24.94 -12.69
N ILE A 275 -11.56 24.81 -11.39
CA ILE A 275 -12.60 24.77 -10.38
C ILE A 275 -12.46 25.94 -9.41
N HIS A 276 -13.59 26.41 -8.89
CA HIS A 276 -13.59 27.37 -7.80
C HIS A 276 -13.28 26.69 -6.47
N ILE A 277 -12.30 27.23 -5.75
CA ILE A 277 -11.94 26.82 -4.39
C ILE A 277 -12.16 28.00 -3.46
N CYS A 278 -12.73 27.73 -2.29
CA CYS A 278 -12.89 28.71 -1.22
C CYS A 278 -11.85 28.45 -0.15
N PHE A 279 -11.15 29.52 0.27
CA PHE A 279 -10.29 29.52 1.46
C PHE A 279 -11.09 30.10 2.63
N PRO A 280 -11.70 29.26 3.48
CA PRO A 280 -12.58 29.74 4.54
C PRO A 280 -11.76 30.29 5.71
N ILE A 281 -12.32 31.29 6.38
CA ILE A 281 -11.71 31.91 7.55
C ILE A 281 -12.29 31.23 8.79
N LYS A 282 -11.43 30.81 9.72
CA LYS A 282 -11.85 30.31 11.03
C LYS A 282 -12.33 31.50 11.87
N LYS A 283 -13.60 31.49 12.28
CA LYS A 283 -14.14 32.45 13.25
C LYS A 283 -14.51 31.73 14.54
N LYS A 284 -13.99 32.25 15.66
CA LYS A 284 -14.47 31.89 17.00
C LYS A 284 -15.63 32.81 17.34
N ILE A 285 -16.79 32.24 17.55
CA ILE A 285 -18.01 33.02 17.80
C ILE A 285 -18.44 32.74 19.23
N SER A 286 -18.75 33.80 19.98
CA SER A 286 -19.14 33.72 21.39
C SER A 286 -20.48 33.01 21.59
N THR A 287 -21.37 33.11 20.60
CA THR A 287 -22.65 32.40 20.55
C THR A 287 -22.53 31.06 19.82
N GLN A 288 -23.30 30.07 20.26
CA GLN A 288 -23.41 28.79 19.58
C GLN A 288 -24.11 28.94 18.23
N ILE A 289 -23.47 28.50 17.15
CA ILE A 289 -24.00 28.54 15.80
C ILE A 289 -24.25 27.14 15.27
N MET A 290 -25.32 27.00 14.51
CA MET A 290 -25.68 25.75 13.85
C MET A 290 -24.72 25.46 12.69
N CYS A 291 -24.00 24.34 12.78
CA CYS A 291 -23.13 23.85 11.71
C CYS A 291 -23.97 23.23 10.59
N SER A 292 -23.78 23.65 9.34
CA SER A 292 -24.48 23.10 8.17
C SER A 292 -24.10 21.64 7.83
N CYS A 293 -23.04 21.09 8.44
CA CYS A 293 -22.63 19.71 8.18
C CYS A 293 -23.43 18.68 8.98
N HIS A 294 -23.63 18.92 10.27
CA HIS A 294 -24.23 17.96 11.22
C HIS A 294 -25.46 18.51 11.94
N ASN A 295 -25.85 19.76 11.67
CA ASN A 295 -26.86 20.49 12.42
C ASN A 295 -26.59 20.43 13.94
N SER A 296 -25.32 20.54 14.31
CA SER A 296 -24.86 20.62 15.68
C SER A 296 -24.42 22.04 16.02
N LEU A 297 -24.65 22.45 17.25
CA LEU A 297 -24.25 23.76 17.75
C LEU A 297 -22.75 23.77 18.09
N ASN A 298 -21.99 24.62 17.39
CA ASN A 298 -20.54 24.77 17.57
C ASN A 298 -20.17 26.25 17.75
N THR A 299 -19.08 26.52 18.47
CA THR A 299 -18.52 27.87 18.68
C THR A 299 -17.37 28.18 17.72
N ASP A 300 -16.55 27.17 17.41
CA ASP A 300 -15.44 27.25 16.46
C ASP A 300 -15.94 26.76 15.08
N THR A 301 -16.12 27.68 14.13
CA THR A 301 -16.60 27.34 12.78
C THR A 301 -15.83 28.08 11.69
N TYR A 302 -15.80 27.47 10.52
CA TYR A 302 -15.28 28.04 9.28
C TYR A 302 -16.43 28.62 8.48
N ILE A 303 -16.22 29.82 7.91
CA ILE A 303 -17.22 30.49 7.09
C ILE A 303 -16.86 30.33 5.61
N CYS A 304 -17.81 29.87 4.82
CA CYS A 304 -17.68 29.88 3.36
C CYS A 304 -17.85 31.31 2.81
N ASN A 305 -16.87 31.84 2.09
CA ASN A 305 -16.93 33.22 1.56
C ASN A 305 -17.94 33.39 0.41
N PHE A 306 -18.45 32.30 -0.18
CA PHE A 306 -19.42 32.36 -1.28
C PHE A 306 -20.87 32.38 -0.81
N CYS A 307 -21.21 31.57 0.20
CA CYS A 307 -22.59 31.43 0.69
C CYS A 307 -22.78 31.77 2.17
N ASN A 308 -21.70 32.15 2.87
CA ASN A 308 -21.68 32.44 4.30
C ASN A 308 -22.19 31.31 5.21
N SER A 309 -22.21 30.06 4.72
CA SER A 309 -22.54 28.89 5.54
C SER A 309 -21.42 28.59 6.54
N TYR A 310 -21.81 28.08 7.71
CA TYR A 310 -20.88 27.66 8.75
C TYR A 310 -20.58 26.16 8.67
N THR A 311 -19.30 25.81 8.62
CA THR A 311 -18.83 24.42 8.57
C THR A 311 -17.84 24.15 9.70
N CYS A 312 -17.90 22.97 10.32
CA CYS A 312 -17.07 22.64 11.48
C CYS A 312 -15.66 22.17 11.11
N LYS A 313 -15.51 21.44 10.01
CA LYS A 313 -14.26 20.81 9.57
C LYS A 313 -13.98 21.13 8.11
N ILE A 314 -12.72 21.38 7.83
CA ILE A 314 -12.13 21.50 6.49
C ILE A 314 -10.95 20.51 6.45
N PRO A 315 -10.58 19.95 5.29
CA PRO A 315 -11.17 20.15 3.96
C PRO A 315 -12.53 19.46 3.80
N SER A 316 -13.48 20.12 3.13
CA SER A 316 -14.81 19.54 2.84
C SER A 316 -15.52 20.27 1.68
N LYS A 317 -16.54 19.64 1.08
CA LYS A 317 -17.47 20.35 0.18
C LYS A 317 -18.54 21.07 0.99
N CYS A 318 -18.77 22.36 0.70
CA CYS A 318 -19.85 23.11 1.32
C CYS A 318 -21.21 22.49 0.95
N LYS A 319 -22.05 22.20 1.95
CA LYS A 319 -23.39 21.61 1.74
C LYS A 319 -24.41 22.55 1.12
N VAL A 320 -24.16 23.87 1.16
CA VAL A 320 -25.07 24.89 0.62
C VAL A 320 -24.72 25.23 -0.83
N CYS A 321 -23.46 25.61 -1.11
CA CYS A 321 -23.03 26.03 -2.46
C CYS A 321 -22.27 24.96 -3.26
N GLY A 322 -21.88 23.84 -2.67
CA GLY A 322 -21.12 22.78 -3.34
C GLY A 322 -19.63 23.06 -3.58
N ILE A 323 -19.14 24.27 -3.26
CA ILE A 323 -17.75 24.67 -3.47
C ILE A 323 -16.82 23.95 -2.47
N HIS A 324 -15.61 23.60 -2.93
CA HIS A 324 -14.58 23.01 -2.10
C HIS A 324 -14.02 24.04 -1.11
N LEU A 325 -14.10 23.72 0.19
CA LEU A 325 -13.54 24.48 1.30
C LEU A 325 -12.19 23.83 1.66
N ILE A 326 -11.10 24.53 1.41
CA ILE A 326 -9.72 24.01 1.59
C ILE A 326 -8.89 25.07 2.32
N SER A 327 -8.00 24.67 3.21
CA SER A 327 -7.05 25.60 3.83
C SER A 327 -5.80 25.80 2.95
N MET A 328 -5.10 26.92 3.14
CA MET A 328 -3.82 27.12 2.46
C MET A 328 -2.77 26.05 2.85
N HIS A 329 -2.85 25.53 4.08
CA HIS A 329 -2.00 24.45 4.56
C HIS A 329 -2.24 23.15 3.78
N ASP A 330 -3.49 22.76 3.57
CA ASP A 330 -3.84 21.56 2.78
C ASP A 330 -3.30 21.66 1.35
N LEU A 331 -3.38 22.83 0.74
CA LEU A 331 -2.84 23.07 -0.60
C LEU A 331 -1.31 22.90 -0.61
N SER A 332 -0.62 23.43 0.40
CA SER A 332 0.84 23.29 0.52
C SER A 332 1.28 21.84 0.71
N HIS A 333 0.51 21.04 1.46
CA HIS A 333 0.75 19.61 1.59
C HIS A 333 0.60 18.89 0.24
N ILE A 334 -0.45 19.21 -0.53
CA ILE A 334 -0.63 18.65 -1.87
C ILE A 334 0.57 19.00 -2.76
N THR A 335 1.02 20.26 -2.79
CA THR A 335 2.15 20.66 -3.64
C THR A 335 3.43 19.92 -3.29
N ASN A 336 3.70 19.73 -1.99
CA ASN A 336 4.87 18.99 -1.52
C ASN A 336 4.78 17.50 -1.90
N ASN A 337 3.60 16.89 -1.85
CA ASN A 337 3.42 15.49 -2.26
C ASN A 337 3.46 15.30 -3.79
N LEU A 338 3.15 16.35 -4.56
CA LEU A 338 3.25 16.32 -6.01
C LEU A 338 4.71 16.41 -6.47
N GLN A 339 5.50 17.25 -5.82
CA GLN A 339 6.92 17.46 -6.10
C GLN A 339 7.78 16.38 -5.42
N GLY A 340 8.29 15.43 -6.20
CA GLY A 340 9.21 14.42 -5.68
C GLY A 340 10.63 14.96 -5.50
N SER A 341 11.36 14.40 -4.54
CA SER A 341 12.78 14.69 -4.35
C SER A 341 13.60 14.18 -5.55
N PRO A 342 14.67 14.89 -5.93
CA PRO A 342 15.62 14.37 -6.90
C PRO A 342 16.28 13.11 -6.32
N LEU A 343 16.61 12.19 -7.20
CA LEU A 343 17.04 10.86 -6.80
C LEU A 343 18.47 10.91 -6.31
N PHE A 344 18.74 10.05 -5.34
CA PHE A 344 20.08 9.88 -4.83
C PHE A 344 20.71 8.62 -5.45
N ILE A 345 21.92 8.77 -5.96
CA ILE A 345 22.71 7.68 -6.53
C ILE A 345 23.57 7.11 -5.41
N GLU A 346 23.47 5.80 -5.19
CA GLU A 346 24.34 5.11 -4.24
C GLU A 346 25.75 4.98 -4.83
N MET A 347 26.73 5.46 -4.08
CA MET A 347 28.15 5.30 -4.38
C MET A 347 28.85 4.60 -3.22
N LYS A 348 29.90 3.84 -3.55
CA LYS A 348 30.84 3.35 -2.57
C LYS A 348 31.80 4.47 -2.21
N ASN A 349 32.06 4.66 -0.94
CA ASN A 349 33.04 5.64 -0.46
C ASN A 349 34.45 5.06 -0.60
N GLU A 350 34.95 4.99 -1.82
CA GLU A 350 36.31 4.52 -2.08
C GLU A 350 37.30 5.53 -1.44
N ASN A 351 38.13 5.06 -0.51
CA ASN A 351 39.17 5.83 0.21
C ASN A 351 38.69 6.90 1.22
N ASN A 352 37.47 6.81 1.77
CA ASN A 352 36.94 7.82 2.72
C ASN A 352 37.06 9.26 2.19
N ILE A 353 36.77 9.49 0.91
CA ILE A 353 36.76 10.84 0.33
C ILE A 353 35.72 11.72 1.04
N TYR A 354 34.65 11.10 1.55
CA TYR A 354 33.55 11.78 2.22
C TYR A 354 33.51 11.40 3.69
N ASP A 355 33.88 12.34 4.56
CA ASP A 355 33.94 12.12 6.00
C ASP A 355 32.59 12.30 6.69
N LYS A 356 31.75 13.24 6.23
CA LYS A 356 30.53 13.66 6.92
C LYS A 356 29.34 13.78 6.00
N CYS A 357 28.17 13.38 6.50
CA CYS A 357 26.88 13.61 5.85
C CYS A 357 26.54 15.10 5.85
N SER A 358 26.14 15.65 4.68
CA SER A 358 25.78 17.08 4.55
C SER A 358 24.59 17.47 5.44
N ALA A 359 23.65 16.57 5.70
CA ALA A 359 22.45 16.88 6.49
C ALA A 359 22.64 16.69 8.00
N CYS A 360 23.12 15.52 8.45
CA CYS A 360 23.18 15.18 9.88
C CYS A 360 24.59 15.24 10.47
N ASN A 361 25.62 15.57 9.69
CA ASN A 361 27.02 15.62 10.09
C ASN A 361 27.59 14.33 10.70
N LYS A 362 26.90 13.18 10.55
CA LYS A 362 27.41 11.86 10.97
C LYS A 362 28.53 11.40 10.06
N GLN A 363 29.47 10.64 10.62
CA GLN A 363 30.56 10.03 9.87
C GLN A 363 30.04 9.00 8.85
N LEU A 364 30.62 9.03 7.66
CA LEU A 364 30.29 8.11 6.56
C LEU A 364 31.41 7.07 6.41
N TYR A 365 31.03 5.80 6.25
CA TYR A 365 31.98 4.70 6.09
C TYR A 365 31.88 4.12 4.68
N ASP A 366 30.97 3.18 4.41
CA ASP A 366 31.03 2.39 3.16
C ASP A 366 30.09 2.87 2.05
N LYS A 367 28.81 3.13 2.38
CA LYS A 367 27.76 3.47 1.40
C LYS A 367 27.27 4.89 1.61
N VAL A 368 27.32 5.68 0.54
CA VAL A 368 26.87 7.07 0.54
C VAL A 368 25.87 7.30 -0.58
N SER A 369 24.89 8.16 -0.33
CA SER A 369 23.86 8.52 -1.30
C SER A 369 24.13 9.95 -1.78
N GLN A 370 24.33 10.13 -3.09
CA GLN A 370 24.62 11.45 -3.68
C GLN A 370 23.40 11.99 -4.45
N CYS A 371 23.00 13.23 -4.17
CA CYS A 371 21.92 13.87 -4.91
C CYS A 371 22.30 14.17 -6.37
N THR A 372 21.44 13.81 -7.32
CA THR A 372 21.63 14.07 -8.77
C THR A 372 21.66 15.55 -9.15
N LYS A 373 20.98 16.43 -8.39
CA LYS A 373 20.91 17.87 -8.67
C LYS A 373 22.03 18.66 -7.99
N CYS A 374 22.04 18.69 -6.66
CA CYS A 374 23.01 19.49 -5.90
C CYS A 374 24.36 18.80 -5.66
N LYS A 375 24.49 17.51 -6.01
CA LYS A 375 25.71 16.69 -5.83
C LYS A 375 26.19 16.53 -4.38
N ASN A 376 25.42 16.98 -3.39
CA ASN A 376 25.69 16.77 -1.97
C ASN A 376 25.47 15.31 -1.54
N ILE A 377 26.05 14.95 -0.40
CA ILE A 377 26.26 13.57 0.01
C ILE A 377 25.56 13.32 1.34
N PHE A 378 24.80 12.23 1.37
CA PHE A 378 23.90 11.88 2.44
C PHE A 378 24.19 10.47 2.93
N CYS A 379 23.96 10.23 4.22
CA CYS A 379 23.90 8.88 4.76
C CYS A 379 22.56 8.23 4.40
N LEU A 380 22.48 6.90 4.49
CA LEU A 380 21.26 6.14 4.22
C LEU A 380 20.05 6.60 5.06
N GLY A 381 20.26 6.99 6.32
CA GLY A 381 19.17 7.48 7.17
C GLY A 381 18.62 8.83 6.70
N CYS A 382 19.49 9.74 6.24
CA CYS A 382 19.06 11.01 5.65
C CYS A 382 18.41 10.81 4.28
N ASP A 383 18.89 9.85 3.49
CA ASP A 383 18.30 9.47 2.22
C ASP A 383 16.84 9.02 2.40
N ILE A 384 16.59 8.08 3.32
CA ILE A 384 15.24 7.61 3.66
C ILE A 384 14.37 8.78 4.16
N TYR A 385 14.86 9.57 5.11
CA TYR A 385 14.11 10.70 5.67
C TYR A 385 13.73 11.75 4.61
N ILE A 386 14.65 12.05 3.68
CA ILE A 386 14.39 13.01 2.61
C ILE A 386 13.31 12.49 1.65
N HIS A 387 13.33 11.19 1.33
CA HIS A 387 12.40 10.60 0.37
C HIS A 387 11.04 10.19 0.97
N GLU A 388 10.93 9.97 2.29
CA GLU A 388 9.67 9.56 2.94
C GLU A 388 8.93 10.74 3.58
N ASP A 389 9.64 11.63 4.28
CA ASP A 389 9.02 12.67 5.09
C ASP A 389 9.14 14.06 4.47
N LEU A 390 10.32 14.44 3.98
CA LEU A 390 10.53 15.80 3.44
C LEU A 390 10.05 15.95 2.00
N ASN A 391 10.11 14.88 1.20
CA ASN A 391 9.88 14.85 -0.25
C ASN A 391 10.71 15.86 -1.07
N GLN A 392 11.68 16.54 -0.45
CA GLN A 392 12.49 17.58 -1.08
C GLN A 392 13.91 17.55 -0.51
N CYS A 393 14.90 17.71 -1.38
CA CYS A 393 16.29 17.83 -0.95
C CYS A 393 16.54 19.24 -0.38
N PRO A 394 16.95 19.40 0.89
CA PRO A 394 17.09 20.71 1.53
C PRO A 394 18.13 21.59 0.84
N PHE A 395 19.19 20.99 0.29
CA PHE A 395 20.24 21.73 -0.41
C PHE A 395 19.83 22.17 -1.81
N CYS A 396 18.93 21.44 -2.49
CA CYS A 396 18.43 21.90 -3.78
C CYS A 396 17.60 23.18 -3.60
N LEU A 397 16.80 23.27 -2.54
CA LEU A 397 16.01 24.46 -2.22
C LEU A 397 16.87 25.70 -1.98
N ILE A 398 18.06 25.54 -1.37
CA ILE A 398 18.98 26.64 -1.12
C ILE A 398 19.66 27.13 -2.41
N HIS A 399 19.90 26.23 -3.37
CA HIS A 399 20.55 26.57 -4.63
C HIS A 399 19.60 27.00 -5.75
N ASP A 400 18.28 26.81 -5.56
CA ASP A 400 17.22 27.25 -6.49
C ASP A 400 16.74 28.70 -6.22
N THR A 401 17.29 29.39 -5.21
CA THR A 401 17.16 30.85 -4.99
C THR A 401 18.36 31.59 -5.53
#